data_AF-A0A8H7K4H1-F1
#
_entry.id   AF-A0A8H7K4H1-F1
#
_cell.length_a   1.000
_cell.length_b   1.000
_cell.length_c   1.000
_cell.angle_alpha   90.00
_cell.angle_beta   90.00
_cell.angle_gamma   90.00
#
_symmetry.space_group_name_H-M   'P 1'
#
loop_
_entity.id
_entity.type
_entity.pdbx_description
1 polymer ?
#
loop_
_entity_poly.entity_id
_entity_poly.type
_entity_poly.pdbx_seq_one_letter_code
_entity_poly.pdbx_strand_id
1 'polypeptide(L)'
;MSLIPGVNLEGIWSKLDSREKENIRSQLDSLLSSLRSLPCPADRPLGGVQGEGCKDIRRGLRTSSEPILTEEQFREFIFTGSTIASPLYTELLHKLMPAPSGKGVFTHGDLRPANIVVDTDDHKDWKVSGILDWEASGFYPAYWESIKMTNNLTPRDTLDWYKYLPASISFQKFTVQWLVDRLWDPLMENS
;
A
#
# COMPACT_ATOMS: atom_id res chain seq x y z
N MET A 1 11.10 16.28 -16.64
CA MET A 1 11.46 15.14 -15.75
C MET A 1 12.97 15.13 -15.62
N SER A 2 13.49 15.30 -14.41
CA SER A 2 14.90 15.07 -14.11
C SER A 2 15.11 13.60 -13.75
N LEU A 3 16.22 13.02 -14.19
CA LEU A 3 16.62 11.68 -13.75
C LEU A 3 16.96 11.72 -12.26
N ILE A 4 16.40 10.79 -11.47
CA ILE A 4 16.81 10.61 -10.08
C ILE A 4 18.08 9.74 -10.08
N PRO A 5 19.20 10.21 -9.50
CA PRO A 5 20.41 9.40 -9.39
C PRO A 5 20.20 8.19 -8.49
N GLY A 6 20.87 7.09 -8.81
CA GLY A 6 20.85 5.85 -8.06
C GLY A 6 20.40 4.64 -8.89
N VAL A 7 20.10 3.56 -8.19
CA VAL A 7 19.69 2.27 -8.74
C VAL A 7 18.35 1.84 -8.17
N ASN A 8 17.64 1.00 -8.91
CA ASN A 8 16.40 0.40 -8.45
C ASN A 8 16.65 -0.56 -7.29
N LEU A 9 15.89 -0.42 -6.19
CA LEU A 9 16.05 -1.24 -5.01
C LEU A 9 15.83 -2.74 -5.31
N GLU A 10 14.90 -3.08 -6.21
CA GLU A 10 14.65 -4.47 -6.63
C GLU A 10 15.92 -5.16 -7.16
N GLY A 11 16.72 -4.44 -7.94
CA GLY A 11 17.92 -4.97 -8.58
C GLY A 11 19.08 -5.25 -7.61
N ILE A 12 19.04 -4.67 -6.41
CA ILE A 12 20.11 -4.83 -5.41
C ILE A 12 19.65 -5.47 -4.10
N TRP A 13 18.34 -5.60 -3.85
CA TRP A 13 17.79 -6.03 -2.55
C TRP A 13 18.38 -7.35 -2.04
N SER A 14 18.60 -8.32 -2.92
CA SER A 14 19.18 -9.62 -2.59
C SER A 14 20.66 -9.57 -2.21
N LYS A 15 21.35 -8.48 -2.53
CA LYS A 15 22.77 -8.24 -2.23
C LYS A 15 22.97 -7.46 -0.94
N LEU A 16 21.91 -6.83 -0.41
CA LEU A 16 21.97 -6.03 0.80
C LEU A 16 22.01 -6.92 2.04
N ASP A 17 22.83 -6.53 3.01
CA ASP A 17 22.82 -7.14 4.33
C ASP A 17 21.64 -6.66 5.19
N SER A 18 21.44 -7.30 6.35
CA SER A 18 20.34 -6.94 7.25
C SER A 18 20.42 -5.50 7.77
N ARG A 19 21.63 -4.94 7.97
CA ARG A 19 21.82 -3.57 8.46
C ARG A 19 21.42 -2.57 7.40
N GLU A 20 21.82 -2.79 6.15
CA GLU A 20 21.46 -1.96 5.01
C GLU A 20 19.94 -1.98 4.77
N LYS A 21 19.31 -3.16 4.84
CA LYS A 21 17.85 -3.31 4.72
C LYS A 21 17.10 -2.59 5.84
N GLU A 22 17.54 -2.69 7.09
CA GLU A 22 16.94 -1.94 8.21
C GLU A 22 17.12 -0.43 8.04
N ASN A 23 18.29 0.03 7.59
CA ASN A 23 18.52 1.45 7.31
C ASN A 23 17.58 1.99 6.23
N ILE A 24 17.39 1.26 5.12
CA ILE A 24 16.44 1.63 4.06
C ILE A 24 15.00 1.64 4.60
N ARG A 25 14.62 0.61 5.38
CA ARG A 25 13.31 0.54 6.04
C ARG A 25 13.05 1.75 6.94
N SER A 26 14.02 2.17 7.75
CA SER A 26 13.89 3.35 8.63
C SER A 26 13.71 4.64 7.83
N GLN A 27 14.42 4.80 6.72
CA GLN A 27 14.26 5.96 5.84
C GLN A 27 12.87 6.00 5.19
N LEU A 28 12.42 4.86 4.65
CA LEU A 28 11.05 4.74 4.12
C LEU A 28 10.00 5.04 5.18
N ASP A 29 10.20 4.57 6.42
CA ASP A 29 9.27 4.84 7.51
C ASP A 29 9.14 6.32 7.83
N SER A 30 10.27 7.04 7.84
CA SER A 30 10.28 8.49 8.03
C SER A 30 9.55 9.20 6.89
N LEU A 31 9.86 8.87 5.63
CA LEU A 31 9.25 9.48 4.44
C LEU A 31 7.73 9.24 4.41
N LEU A 32 7.30 8.00 4.63
CA LEU A 32 5.89 7.63 4.64
C LEU A 32 5.14 8.24 5.82
N SER A 33 5.76 8.32 6.99
CA SER A 33 5.16 9.02 8.14
C SER A 33 4.92 10.50 7.83
N SER A 34 5.89 11.17 7.18
CA SER A 34 5.71 12.54 6.72
C SER A 34 4.58 12.68 5.69
N LEU A 35 4.52 11.80 4.69
CA LEU A 35 3.45 11.81 3.68
C LEU A 35 2.06 11.59 4.32
N ARG A 36 1.96 10.65 5.25
CA ARG A 36 0.71 10.32 5.95
C ARG A 36 0.28 11.41 6.94
N SER A 37 1.17 12.34 7.28
CA SER A 37 0.83 13.52 8.09
C SER A 37 0.19 14.65 7.28
N LEU A 38 0.16 14.55 5.94
CA LEU A 38 -0.50 15.53 5.09
C LEU A 38 -2.00 15.60 5.45
N PRO A 39 -2.56 16.82 5.61
CA PRO A 39 -3.95 16.97 5.99
C PRO A 39 -4.87 16.51 4.85
N CYS A 40 -5.79 15.60 5.16
CA CYS A 40 -6.91 15.28 4.27
C CYS A 40 -8.00 16.36 4.41
N PRO A 41 -8.31 17.15 3.37
CA PRO A 41 -9.37 18.14 3.43
C PRO A 41 -10.72 17.50 3.76
N ALA A 42 -11.57 18.24 4.46
CA ALA A 42 -12.73 17.63 5.09
C ALA A 42 -13.75 17.03 4.11
N ASP A 43 -13.91 17.68 2.95
CA ASP A 43 -14.86 17.34 1.90
C ASP A 43 -14.20 16.63 0.71
N ARG A 44 -12.95 16.18 0.88
CA ARG A 44 -12.24 15.48 -0.19
C ARG A 44 -12.66 14.00 -0.21
N PRO A 45 -13.12 13.48 -1.35
CA PRO A 45 -13.28 12.05 -1.52
C PRO A 45 -11.95 11.30 -1.39
N LEU A 46 -12.03 10.09 -0.86
CA LEU A 46 -10.97 9.10 -0.93
C LEU A 46 -10.65 8.79 -2.39
N GLY A 47 -9.38 8.45 -2.65
CA GLY A 47 -8.85 8.19 -3.97
C GLY A 47 -7.83 9.22 -4.44
N GLY A 48 -7.62 9.24 -5.75
CA GLY A 48 -6.67 10.14 -6.41
C GLY A 48 -6.95 11.62 -6.16
N VAL A 49 -5.88 12.42 -6.13
CA VAL A 49 -5.97 13.85 -5.77
C VAL A 49 -6.54 14.73 -6.87
N GLN A 50 -6.64 14.27 -8.11
CA GLN A 50 -7.26 14.99 -9.23
C GLN A 50 -8.69 14.52 -9.50
N GLY A 51 -9.32 13.84 -8.55
CA GLY A 51 -10.70 13.35 -8.68
C GLY A 51 -10.80 12.05 -9.47
N GLU A 52 -9.71 11.29 -9.62
CA GLU A 52 -9.69 10.00 -10.29
C GLU A 52 -10.47 8.91 -9.54
N GLY A 53 -10.95 9.19 -8.33
CA GLY A 53 -11.65 8.24 -7.48
C GLY A 53 -10.72 7.20 -6.86
N CYS A 54 -11.31 6.25 -6.15
CA CYS A 54 -10.59 5.12 -5.55
C CYS A 54 -10.25 4.09 -6.63
N LYS A 55 -8.99 3.67 -6.67
CA LYS A 55 -8.49 2.63 -7.60
C LYS A 55 -8.18 1.34 -6.84
N ASP A 56 -8.71 0.22 -7.32
CA ASP A 56 -8.27 -1.12 -6.93
C ASP A 56 -7.65 -1.79 -8.16
N ILE A 57 -6.33 -1.97 -8.16
CA ILE A 57 -5.55 -2.52 -9.28
C ILE A 57 -5.15 -3.99 -9.08
N ARG A 58 -5.67 -4.68 -8.05
CA ARG A 58 -5.19 -6.02 -7.66
C ARG A 58 -5.59 -7.15 -8.62
N ARG A 59 -6.68 -6.98 -9.36
CA ARG A 59 -7.27 -7.97 -10.31
C ARG A 59 -7.55 -7.37 -11.69
N GLY A 60 -6.87 -6.27 -12.00
CA GLY A 60 -7.27 -5.31 -13.03
C GLY A 60 -7.78 -4.00 -12.43
N LEU A 61 -7.60 -2.90 -13.16
CA LEU A 61 -7.96 -1.57 -12.70
C LEU A 61 -9.48 -1.44 -12.60
N ARG A 62 -9.98 -1.31 -11.37
CA ARG A 62 -11.33 -0.85 -11.08
C ARG A 62 -11.28 0.50 -10.40
N THR A 63 -12.09 1.43 -10.90
CA THR A 63 -12.20 2.79 -10.37
C THR A 63 -13.61 3.01 -9.85
N SER A 64 -13.74 3.71 -8.72
CA SER A 64 -15.06 4.11 -8.18
C SER A 64 -15.79 5.01 -9.18
N SER A 65 -17.04 4.70 -9.49
CA SER A 65 -17.89 5.53 -10.36
C SER A 65 -18.41 6.79 -9.65
N GLU A 66 -18.55 6.73 -8.33
CA GLU A 66 -19.07 7.81 -7.49
C GLU A 66 -18.04 8.21 -6.42
N PRO A 67 -18.10 9.45 -5.90
CA PRO A 67 -17.24 9.90 -4.82
C PRO A 67 -17.41 9.04 -3.55
N ILE A 68 -16.29 8.51 -3.04
CA ILE A 68 -16.22 7.76 -1.78
C ILE A 68 -15.73 8.70 -0.69
N LEU A 69 -16.55 9.03 0.29
CA LEU A 69 -16.23 9.98 1.36
C LEU A 69 -15.80 9.31 2.67
N THR A 70 -16.19 8.04 2.86
CA THR A 70 -15.95 7.33 4.13
C THR A 70 -15.24 6.00 3.93
N GLU A 71 -14.60 5.53 4.99
CA GLU A 71 -13.95 4.21 5.00
C GLU A 71 -14.98 3.08 4.82
N GLU A 72 -16.22 3.24 5.28
CA GLU A 72 -17.32 2.29 5.07
C GLU A 72 -17.67 2.18 3.58
N GLN A 73 -17.85 3.31 2.89
CA GLN A 73 -18.08 3.33 1.44
C GLN A 73 -16.90 2.73 0.68
N PHE A 74 -15.67 2.98 1.15
CA PHE A 74 -14.48 2.37 0.58
C PHE A 74 -14.49 0.84 0.73
N ARG A 75 -14.84 0.31 1.90
CA ARG A 75 -14.96 -1.13 2.13
C ARG A 75 -16.00 -1.74 1.18
N GLU A 76 -17.18 -1.13 1.07
CA GLU A 76 -18.21 -1.57 0.13
C GLU A 76 -17.71 -1.57 -1.32
N PHE A 77 -16.99 -0.52 -1.72
CA PHE A 77 -16.31 -0.50 -3.01
C PHE A 77 -15.41 -1.73 -3.16
N ILE A 78 -14.51 -2.02 -2.21
CA ILE A 78 -13.64 -3.21 -2.29
C ILE A 78 -14.43 -4.52 -2.36
N PHE A 79 -15.45 -4.70 -1.51
CA PHE A 79 -16.23 -5.93 -1.43
C PHE A 79 -17.21 -6.14 -2.61
N THR A 80 -17.60 -5.09 -3.33
CA THR A 80 -18.38 -5.24 -4.58
C THR A 80 -17.52 -5.71 -5.76
N GLY A 81 -16.20 -5.77 -5.60
CA GLY A 81 -15.28 -6.19 -6.65
C GLY A 81 -15.21 -7.70 -6.88
N SER A 82 -15.76 -8.51 -5.97
CA SER A 82 -15.72 -9.97 -6.11
C SER A 82 -16.89 -10.48 -6.93
N THR A 83 -16.59 -11.31 -7.92
CA THR A 83 -17.58 -12.07 -8.69
C THR A 83 -17.87 -13.45 -8.11
N ILE A 84 -17.10 -13.86 -7.08
CA ILE A 84 -17.14 -15.22 -6.52
C ILE A 84 -17.71 -15.27 -5.09
N ALA A 85 -17.67 -14.16 -4.35
CA ALA A 85 -18.14 -14.12 -2.97
C ALA A 85 -19.66 -13.98 -2.89
N SER A 86 -20.31 -14.83 -2.10
CA SER A 86 -21.74 -14.72 -1.83
C SER A 86 -22.05 -13.54 -0.89
N PRO A 87 -23.27 -12.96 -0.94
CA PRO A 87 -23.68 -11.89 -0.02
C PRO A 87 -23.49 -12.26 1.47
N LEU A 88 -23.78 -13.51 1.84
CA LEU A 88 -23.60 -14.02 3.20
C LEU A 88 -22.12 -14.01 3.63
N TYR A 89 -21.22 -14.40 2.72
CA TYR A 89 -19.78 -14.39 2.99
C TYR A 89 -19.24 -12.96 3.11
N THR A 90 -19.68 -12.07 2.22
CA THR A 90 -19.37 -10.64 2.28
C THR A 90 -19.82 -10.03 3.61
N GLU A 91 -21.06 -10.30 4.04
CA GLU A 91 -21.58 -9.81 5.34
C GLU A 91 -20.75 -10.34 6.52
N LEU A 92 -20.35 -11.61 6.50
CA LEU A 92 -19.48 -12.19 7.51
C LEU A 92 -18.14 -11.44 7.60
N LEU A 93 -17.47 -11.19 6.48
CA LEU A 93 -16.20 -10.48 6.46
C LEU A 93 -16.34 -9.03 6.90
N HIS A 94 -17.42 -8.35 6.51
CA HIS A 94 -17.75 -7.01 7.00
C HIS A 94 -17.86 -6.97 8.53
N LYS A 95 -18.47 -7.98 9.15
CA LYS A 95 -18.59 -8.09 10.62
C LYS A 95 -17.26 -8.34 11.33
N LEU A 96 -16.27 -8.90 10.64
CA LEU A 96 -14.92 -9.10 11.18
C LEU A 96 -14.08 -7.81 11.14
N MET A 97 -14.38 -6.88 10.23
CA MET A 97 -13.63 -5.64 10.10
C MET A 97 -13.81 -4.76 11.35
N PRO A 98 -12.73 -4.18 11.91
CA PRO A 98 -12.83 -3.24 13.02
C PRO A 98 -13.68 -2.01 12.67
N ALA A 99 -14.08 -1.25 13.69
CA ALA A 99 -14.68 0.05 13.49
C ALA A 99 -13.73 0.95 12.65
N PRO A 100 -14.28 1.75 11.73
CA PRO A 100 -13.50 2.68 10.92
C PRO A 100 -12.67 3.65 11.76
N SER A 101 -11.45 3.91 11.29
CA SER A 101 -10.40 4.57 12.06
C SER A 101 -10.35 6.09 11.88
N GLY A 102 -11.15 6.64 10.96
CA GLY A 102 -11.22 8.07 10.67
C GLY A 102 -10.99 8.38 9.20
N LYS A 103 -10.54 9.61 8.91
CA LYS A 103 -10.29 10.07 7.53
C LYS A 103 -9.05 9.41 6.94
N GLY A 104 -9.00 9.36 5.60
CA GLY A 104 -7.89 8.79 4.86
C GLY A 104 -6.56 9.52 5.11
N VAL A 105 -5.48 8.80 4.90
CA VAL A 105 -4.11 9.31 4.86
C VAL A 105 -3.61 9.26 3.43
N PHE A 106 -2.62 10.09 3.10
CA PHE A 106 -2.00 10.01 1.78
C PHE A 106 -1.17 8.72 1.67
N THR A 107 -1.42 7.92 0.64
CA THR A 107 -0.74 6.65 0.38
C THR A 107 -0.14 6.65 -1.02
N HIS A 108 0.94 5.90 -1.23
CA HIS A 108 1.56 5.69 -2.53
C HIS A 108 0.71 4.81 -3.45
N GLY A 109 0.08 3.76 -2.92
CA GLY A 109 -0.79 2.85 -3.67
C GLY A 109 -0.09 1.71 -4.41
N ASP A 110 1.19 1.84 -4.77
CA ASP A 110 2.03 0.74 -5.33
C ASP A 110 3.47 0.75 -4.82
N LEU A 111 3.65 0.77 -3.49
CA LEU A 111 5.00 0.82 -2.90
C LEU A 111 5.65 -0.57 -2.93
N ARG A 112 6.64 -0.75 -3.78
CA ARG A 112 7.41 -2.00 -3.96
C ARG A 112 8.87 -1.69 -4.30
N PRO A 113 9.82 -2.63 -4.16
CA PRO A 113 11.23 -2.39 -4.47
C PRO A 113 11.46 -1.80 -5.87
N ALA A 114 10.66 -2.22 -6.86
CA ALA A 114 10.71 -1.70 -8.23
C ALA A 114 10.40 -0.20 -8.35
N ASN A 115 9.73 0.40 -7.36
CA ASN A 115 9.34 1.81 -7.36
C ASN A 115 10.20 2.64 -6.38
N ILE A 116 11.31 2.08 -5.89
CA ILE A 116 12.21 2.75 -4.95
C ILE A 116 13.59 2.87 -5.60
N VAL A 117 14.13 4.09 -5.60
CA VAL A 117 15.50 4.38 -6.04
C VAL A 117 16.36 4.62 -4.82
N VAL A 118 17.52 3.99 -4.79
CA VAL A 118 18.53 4.17 -3.75
C VAL A 118 19.87 4.55 -4.35
N ASP A 119 20.62 5.37 -3.64
CA ASP A 119 21.99 5.74 -3.99
C ASP A 119 22.88 5.67 -2.75
N THR A 120 24.18 5.58 -2.94
CA THR A 120 25.13 5.64 -1.82
C THR A 120 25.52 7.08 -1.52
N ASP A 121 25.56 7.45 -0.25
CA ASP A 121 26.15 8.72 0.16
C ASP A 121 27.69 8.68 0.16
N ASP A 122 28.33 9.79 0.56
CA ASP A 122 29.79 9.92 0.66
C ASP A 122 30.43 8.87 1.60
N HIS A 123 29.65 8.29 2.51
CA HIS A 123 30.07 7.26 3.45
C HIS A 123 29.80 5.84 2.96
N LYS A 124 29.30 5.69 1.72
CA LYS A 124 28.86 4.43 1.10
C LYS A 124 27.67 3.78 1.80
N ASP A 125 26.90 4.54 2.57
CA ASP A 125 25.64 4.04 3.13
C ASP A 125 24.50 4.25 2.13
N TRP A 126 23.63 3.25 1.99
CA TRP A 126 22.47 3.33 1.12
C TRP A 126 21.45 4.37 1.62
N LYS A 127 21.03 5.26 0.73
CA LYS A 127 19.99 6.27 0.95
C LYS A 127 18.87 6.12 -0.05
N VAL A 128 17.63 6.30 0.40
CA VAL A 128 16.47 6.43 -0.50
C VAL A 128 16.59 7.77 -1.21
N SER A 129 16.86 7.74 -2.51
CA SER A 129 17.00 8.93 -3.35
C SER A 129 15.69 9.29 -4.05
N GLY A 130 14.76 8.35 -4.19
CA GLY A 130 13.45 8.61 -4.77
C GLY A 130 12.43 7.49 -4.59
N ILE A 131 11.16 7.88 -4.65
CA ILE A 131 10.01 6.97 -4.79
C ILE A 131 9.33 7.34 -6.11
N LEU A 132 9.10 6.36 -6.96
CA LEU A 132 8.57 6.48 -8.31
C LEU A 132 7.14 5.95 -8.39
N ASP A 133 6.48 6.25 -9.50
CA ASP A 133 5.18 5.65 -9.87
C ASP A 133 4.00 5.99 -8.93
N TRP A 134 3.71 7.29 -8.85
CA TRP A 134 2.66 7.84 -7.99
C TRP A 134 1.24 7.78 -8.60
N GLU A 135 1.03 7.08 -9.71
CA GLU A 135 -0.26 7.08 -10.44
C GLU A 135 -1.43 6.48 -9.65
N ALA A 136 -1.11 5.60 -8.69
CA ALA A 136 -2.04 4.98 -7.77
C ALA A 136 -2.19 5.73 -6.43
N SER A 137 -1.46 6.85 -6.27
CA SER A 137 -1.45 7.60 -5.02
C SER A 137 -2.74 8.37 -4.78
N GLY A 138 -3.01 8.68 -3.51
CA GLY A 138 -4.24 9.34 -3.11
C GLY A 138 -4.51 9.24 -1.62
N PHE A 139 -5.65 9.76 -1.19
CA PHE A 139 -6.11 9.60 0.19
C PHE A 139 -6.90 8.31 0.33
N TYR A 140 -6.41 7.38 1.14
CA TYR A 140 -7.05 6.08 1.37
C TYR A 140 -7.08 5.75 2.87
N PRO A 141 -7.91 4.80 3.31
CA PRO A 141 -7.87 4.33 4.68
C PRO A 141 -6.48 3.85 5.07
N ALA A 142 -6.08 4.10 6.32
CA ALA A 142 -4.70 3.91 6.78
C ALA A 142 -4.14 2.50 6.55
N TYR A 143 -5.01 1.48 6.61
CA TYR A 143 -4.66 0.08 6.40
C TYR A 143 -4.43 -0.30 4.94
N TRP A 144 -4.97 0.48 3.99
CA TRP A 144 -4.98 0.12 2.57
C TRP A 144 -3.58 -0.05 1.99
N GLU A 145 -2.64 0.80 2.39
CA GLU A 145 -1.26 0.74 1.94
C GLU A 145 -0.56 -0.57 2.36
N SER A 146 -0.90 -1.11 3.53
CA SER A 146 -0.37 -2.39 4.01
C SER A 146 -0.85 -3.57 3.16
N ILE A 147 -2.12 -3.52 2.72
CA ILE A 147 -2.70 -4.50 1.79
C ILE A 147 -2.02 -4.38 0.43
N LYS A 148 -1.95 -3.17 -0.13
CA LYS A 148 -1.33 -2.92 -1.44
C LYS A 148 0.11 -3.39 -1.52
N MET A 149 0.91 -3.09 -0.51
CA MET A 149 2.32 -3.48 -0.48
C MET A 149 2.53 -4.99 -0.39
N THR A 150 1.57 -5.72 0.19
CA THR A 150 1.61 -7.20 0.30
C THR A 150 0.76 -7.90 -0.75
N ASN A 151 0.24 -7.18 -1.74
CA ASN A 151 -0.63 -7.74 -2.77
C ASN A 151 0.02 -8.88 -3.56
N ASN A 152 1.33 -8.79 -3.77
CA ASN A 152 2.07 -9.80 -4.52
C ASN A 152 2.70 -10.87 -3.60
N LEU A 153 2.42 -10.85 -2.28
CA LEU A 153 2.99 -11.80 -1.31
C LEU A 153 2.31 -13.16 -1.41
N THR A 154 2.96 -14.11 -2.08
CA THR A 154 2.47 -15.48 -2.25
C THR A 154 3.13 -16.45 -1.27
N PRO A 155 2.52 -17.63 -1.00
CA PRO A 155 3.18 -18.69 -0.24
C PRO A 155 4.47 -19.25 -0.88
N ARG A 156 4.78 -18.86 -2.13
CA ARG A 156 5.96 -19.30 -2.88
C ARG A 156 7.10 -18.29 -2.86
N ASP A 157 6.87 -17.10 -2.33
CA ASP A 157 7.86 -16.03 -2.38
C ASP A 157 9.06 -16.33 -1.49
N THR A 158 10.24 -16.10 -2.04
CA THR A 158 11.52 -16.25 -1.33
C THR A 158 12.18 -14.91 -1.02
N LEU A 159 11.63 -13.80 -1.52
CA LEU A 159 12.14 -12.45 -1.27
C LEU A 159 11.75 -12.01 0.14
N ASP A 160 12.76 -11.66 0.94
CA ASP A 160 12.58 -11.26 2.34
C ASP A 160 12.12 -9.80 2.51
N TRP A 161 11.84 -9.07 1.42
CA TRP A 161 11.32 -7.70 1.42
C TRP A 161 10.19 -7.49 2.43
N TYR A 162 9.23 -8.43 2.47
CA TYR A 162 8.06 -8.38 3.35
C TYR A 162 8.39 -8.48 4.84
N LYS A 163 9.64 -8.80 5.21
CA LYS A 163 10.14 -8.74 6.60
C LYS A 163 10.58 -7.34 7.00
N TYR A 164 10.89 -6.47 6.04
CA TYR A 164 11.45 -5.14 6.24
C TYR A 164 10.45 -4.01 5.93
N LEU A 165 9.16 -4.26 6.17
CA LEU A 165 8.13 -3.26 5.91
C LEU A 165 8.22 -2.09 6.91
N PRO A 166 8.02 -0.83 6.47
CA PRO A 166 8.02 0.32 7.35
C PRO A 166 6.91 0.23 8.42
N ALA A 167 7.19 0.69 9.64
CA ALA A 167 6.27 0.56 10.76
C ALA A 167 4.96 1.35 10.56
N SER A 168 5.03 2.51 9.91
CA SER A 168 3.90 3.39 9.53
C SER A 168 2.84 2.70 8.68
N ILE A 169 3.22 1.68 7.90
CA ILE A 169 2.35 0.95 6.98
C ILE A 169 2.38 -0.57 7.19
N SER A 170 2.89 -1.03 8.33
CA SER A 170 2.99 -2.46 8.64
C SER A 170 1.61 -3.09 8.82
N PHE A 171 1.39 -4.26 8.20
CA PHE A 171 0.17 -5.05 8.39
C PHE A 171 -0.05 -5.46 9.85
N GLN A 172 0.99 -5.47 10.69
CA GLN A 172 0.85 -5.76 12.13
C GLN A 172 -0.04 -4.73 12.86
N LYS A 173 -0.08 -3.48 12.37
CA LYS A 173 -0.99 -2.44 12.90
C LYS A 173 -2.44 -2.65 12.46
N PHE A 174 -2.64 -3.36 11.35
CA PHE A 174 -3.92 -3.54 10.68
C PHE A 174 -4.22 -5.02 10.47
N THR A 175 -3.84 -5.86 11.44
CA THR A 175 -3.81 -7.33 11.29
C THR A 175 -5.17 -7.89 10.88
N VAL A 176 -6.26 -7.40 11.48
CA VAL A 176 -7.60 -7.87 11.16
C VAL A 176 -8.00 -7.48 9.74
N GLN A 177 -7.80 -6.22 9.36
CA GLN A 177 -8.09 -5.75 8.00
C GLN A 177 -7.28 -6.52 6.96
N TRP A 178 -6.00 -6.75 7.24
CA TRP A 178 -5.11 -7.50 6.37
C TRP A 178 -5.55 -8.98 6.24
N LEU A 179 -5.88 -9.65 7.34
CA LEU A 179 -6.37 -11.03 7.32
C LEU A 179 -7.72 -11.17 6.60
N VAL A 180 -8.65 -10.25 6.85
CA VAL A 180 -9.94 -10.21 6.15
C VAL A 180 -9.71 -10.05 4.65
N ASP A 181 -8.78 -9.19 4.24
CA ASP A 181 -8.43 -9.02 2.83
C ASP A 181 -7.85 -10.31 2.21
N ARG A 182 -6.99 -11.03 2.95
CA ARG A 182 -6.48 -12.34 2.51
C ARG A 182 -7.54 -13.43 2.43
N LEU A 183 -8.57 -13.38 3.27
CA LEU A 183 -9.71 -14.29 3.21
C LEU A 183 -10.66 -13.92 2.06
N TRP A 184 -10.80 -12.63 1.79
CA TRP A 184 -11.56 -12.10 0.68
C TRP A 184 -10.94 -12.44 -0.68
N ASP A 185 -9.61 -12.42 -0.75
CA ASP A 185 -8.81 -12.76 -1.92
C ASP A 185 -7.85 -13.94 -1.64
N PRO A 186 -8.38 -15.15 -1.44
CA PRO A 186 -7.58 -16.28 -0.97
C PRO A 186 -6.65 -16.83 -2.04
N LEU A 187 -7.06 -16.70 -3.31
CA LEU A 187 -6.27 -17.20 -4.42
C LEU A 187 -5.10 -16.26 -4.71
N MET A 188 -5.29 -14.93 -4.59
CA MET A 188 -4.37 -13.94 -5.17
C MET A 188 -3.81 -14.37 -6.54
N GLU A 189 -4.60 -15.17 -7.26
CA GLU A 189 -4.25 -15.67 -8.57
C GLU A 189 -4.52 -14.48 -9.47
N ASN A 190 -3.42 -13.77 -9.72
CA ASN A 190 -3.20 -12.67 -10.65
C ASN A 190 -4.39 -12.27 -11.53
N SER A 191 -4.63 -10.96 -11.50
CA SER A 191 -4.40 -10.07 -12.65
C SER A 191 -4.95 -10.47 -14.01
#